data_AF-A0A257T8A1-F1
#
_entry.id   AF-A0A257T8A1-F1
#
_cell.length_a   1.000
_cell.length_b   1.000
_cell.length_c   1.000
_cell.angle_alpha   90.00
_cell.angle_beta   90.00
_cell.angle_gamma   90.00
#
_symmetry.space_group_name_H-M   'P 1'
#
loop_
_entity.id
_entity.type
_entity.pdbx_description
1 polymer ?
#
loop_
_entity_poly.entity_id
_entity_poly.type
_entity_poly.pdbx_seq_one_letter_code
_entity_poly.pdbx_strand_id
1 'polypeptide(L)' 'MNEPLRISVADDEADMRDWFERMLPTLGHQVVSVAENGVELVEHCRALKPDLVIT' A
#
# COMPACT_ATOMS: atom_id res chain seq x y z
N MET A 1 -9.39 20.01 0.76
CA MET A 1 -9.30 18.60 1.19
C MET A 1 -8.38 17.93 0.20
N ASN A 2 -7.37 17.17 0.66
CA ASN A 2 -6.51 16.41 -0.25
C ASN A 2 -7.31 15.26 -0.86
N GLU A 3 -7.03 14.92 -2.12
CA GLU A 3 -7.64 13.76 -2.78
C GLU A 3 -7.12 12.45 -2.16
N PRO A 4 -7.97 11.40 -2.09
CA PRO A 4 -7.55 10.10 -1.57
C PRO A 4 -6.47 9.48 -2.47
N LEU A 5 -5.30 9.19 -1.91
CA LEU A 5 -4.22 8.52 -2.62
C LEU A 5 -4.48 7.00 -2.71
N ARG A 6 -4.06 6.40 -3.82
CA ARG A 6 -3.95 4.95 -4.01
C ARG A 6 -2.56 4.50 -3.59
N ILE A 7 -2.46 3.72 -2.52
CA ILE A 7 -1.21 3.39 -1.86
C ILE A 7 -0.93 1.89 -2.00
N SER A 8 0.27 1.55 -2.47
CA SER A 8 0.81 0.20 -2.39
C SER A 8 1.78 0.11 -1.22
N VAL A 9 1.63 -0.91 -0.38
CA VAL A 9 2.47 -1.12 0.81
C VAL A 9 3.29 -2.39 0.61
N ALA A 10 4.56 -2.37 1.00
CA ALA A 10 5.39 -3.55 1.16
C ALA A 10 6.11 -3.49 2.51
N ASP A 11 6.18 -4.62 3.20
CA ASP A 11 6.90 -4.78 4.46
C ASP A 11 7.11 -6.29 4.69
N ASP A 12 8.23 -6.74 5.25
CA ASP A 12 8.45 -8.16 5.54
C ASP A 12 7.70 -8.63 6.79
N GLU A 13 7.33 -7.72 7.69
CA GLU A 13 6.55 -7.99 8.90
C GLU A 13 5.04 -7.95 8.62
N ALA A 14 4.35 -9.07 8.83
CA ALA A 14 2.91 -9.17 8.59
C ALA A 14 2.08 -8.19 9.44
N ASP A 15 2.49 -7.97 10.70
CA ASP A 15 1.82 -7.04 11.61
C ASP A 15 1.87 -5.59 11.10
N MET A 16 2.96 -5.20 10.44
CA MET A 16 3.11 -3.88 9.84
C MET A 16 2.20 -3.72 8.62
N ARG A 17 2.13 -4.74 7.76
CA ARG A 17 1.22 -4.78 6.60
C ARG A 17 -0.24 -4.61 7.04
N ASP A 18 -0.67 -5.39 8.03
CA ASP A 18 -2.02 -5.30 8.62
C ASP A 18 -2.30 -3.92 9.24
N TRP A 19 -1.30 -3.33 9.90
CA TRP A 19 -1.42 -1.99 10.48
C TRP A 19 -1.67 -0.93 9.40
N PHE A 20 -0.88 -0.94 8.32
CA PHE A 20 -1.06 0.01 7.22
C PHE A 20 -2.40 -0.18 6.50
N GLU A 21 -2.81 -1.42 6.26
CA GLU A 21 -4.08 -1.74 5.61
C GLU A 21 -5.28 -1.21 6.41
N ARG A 22 -5.19 -1.21 7.74
CA ARG A 22 -6.23 -0.65 8.63
C ARG A 22 -6.13 0.86 8.81
N MET A 23 -4.92 1.40 8.94
CA MET A 23 -4.69 2.79 9.31
C MET A 23 -4.92 3.75 8.13
N LEU A 24 -4.39 3.45 6.94
CA LEU A 24 -4.45 4.36 5.79
C LEU A 24 -5.90 4.69 5.34
N PRO A 25 -6.87 3.76 5.38
CA PRO A 25 -8.28 4.08 5.16
C PRO A 25 -8.86 5.07 6.18
N THR A 26 -8.42 5.03 7.44
CA THR A 26 -8.89 5.98 8.46
C THR A 26 -8.40 7.41 8.21
N LEU A 27 -7.29 7.55 7.46
CA LEU A 27 -6.78 8.83 6.99
C LEU A 27 -7.41 9.29 5.67
N GLY A 28 -8.33 8.51 5.10
CA GLY A 28 -8.98 8.83 3.83
C GLY A 28 -8.17 8.43 2.60
N HIS A 29 -7.29 7.44 2.71
CA HIS A 29 -6.55 6.88 1.57
C HIS A 29 -7.00 5.46 1.24
N GLN A 30 -6.63 4.96 0.06
CA GLN A 30 -6.97 3.61 -0.37
C GLN A 30 -5.70 2.77 -0.44
N VAL A 31 -5.65 1.67 0.31
CA VAL A 31 -4.63 0.63 0.07
C VAL A 31 -5.07 -0.20 -1.12
N VAL A 32 -4.30 -0.15 -2.20
CA VAL A 32 -4.62 -0.87 -3.45
C VAL A 32 -3.88 -2.19 -3.57
N SER A 33 -2.77 -2.35 -2.86
CA SER A 33 -2.06 -3.61 -2.72
C SER A 33 -1.20 -3.63 -1.47
N VAL A 34 -0.98 -4.84 -0.98
CA VAL A 34 -0.05 -5.16 0.10
C VAL A 34 0.88 -6.25 -0.44
N ALA A 35 2.17 -6.14 -0.20
CA ALA A 35 3.18 -7.09 -0.68
C ALA A 35 4.13 -7.49 0.46
N GLU A 36 4.61 -8.72 0.46
CA GLU A 36 5.55 -9.22 1.47
C GLU A 36 7.02 -8.99 1.07
N ASN A 37 7.25 -8.61 -0.19
CA ASN A 37 8.59 -8.42 -0.74
C ASN A 37 8.58 -7.47 -1.95
N GLY A 38 9.78 -7.10 -2.39
CA GLY A 38 9.97 -6.17 -3.51
C GLY A 38 9.55 -6.72 -4.88
N VAL A 39 9.60 -8.03 -5.11
CA VAL A 39 9.20 -8.61 -6.41
C VAL A 39 7.69 -8.48 -6.59
N GLU A 40 6.94 -8.91 -5.59
CA GLU A 40 5.48 -8.78 -5.54
C GLU A 40 5.05 -7.30 -5.62
N LEU A 41 5.74 -6.40 -4.90
CA LEU A 41 5.47 -4.97 -4.97
C LEU A 41 5.63 -4.41 -6.39
N VAL A 42 6.69 -4.80 -7.10
CA VAL A 42 6.92 -4.36 -8.49
C VAL A 42 5.82 -4.85 -9.42
N GLU A 43 5.35 -6.09 -9.24
CA GLU A 43 4.23 -6.65 -9.99
C GLU A 43 2.93 -5.86 -9.72
N HIS A 44 2.62 -5.60 -8.46
CA HIS A 44 1.48 -4.79 -8.04
C HIS A 44 1.53 -3.37 -8.60
N CYS A 45 2.68 -2.68 -8.50
CA CYS A 45 2.84 -1.32 -9.03
C CYS A 45 2.63 -1.25 -10.54
N ARG A 46 3.06 -2.29 -11.29
CA ARG A 46 2.84 -2.36 -12.74
C ARG A 46 1.36 -2.50 -13.09
N ALA A 47 0.63 -3.33 -12.34
CA ALA A 47 -0.79 -3.61 -12.58
C ALA A 47 -1.73 -2.49 -12.09
N LEU A 48 -1.46 -1.93 -10.91
CA LEU A 48 -2.41 -1.10 -10.16
C LEU A 48 -2.11 0.40 -10.21
N LYS A 49 -0.90 0.78 -10.64
CA LYS A 49 -0.45 2.16 -10.80
C LYS A 49 -0.78 3.03 -9.56
N PRO A 50 -0.21 2.73 -8.38
CA PRO A 50 -0.44 3.52 -7.18
C PRO A 50 0.15 4.93 -7.32
N ASP A 51 -0.40 5.86 -6.55
CA ASP A 51 0.10 7.24 -6.43
C ASP A 51 1.29 7.34 -5.46
N LEU A 52 1.36 6.41 -4.49
CA LEU A 52 2.38 6.34 -3.46
C LEU A 52 2.74 4.89 -3.14
N VAL A 53 4.02 4.66 -2.86
CA VAL A 53 4.53 3.38 -2.37
C VAL A 53 5.15 3.58 -0.98
N ILE A 54 4.85 2.67 -0.05
CA ILE A 54 5.46 2.58 1.28
C ILE A 54 6.21 1.24 1.35
N THR A 55 7.47 1.26 1.78
CA THR A 55 8.38 0.10 1.85
C THR A 55 9.14 0.06 3.16
#